data_AF-A0A355RH43-F1
#
_entry.id   AF-A0A355RH43-F1
#
_cell.length_a   1.000
_cell.length_b   1.000
_cell.length_c   1.000
_cell.angle_alpha   90.00
_cell.angle_beta   90.00
_cell.angle_gamma   90.00
#
_symmetry.space_group_name_H-M   'P 1'
#
loop_
_entity.id
_entity.type
_entity.pdbx_description
1 polymer ?
#
loop_
_entity_poly.entity_id
_entity_poly.type
_entity_poly.pdbx_seq_one_letter_code
_entity_poly.pdbx_strand_id
1 'polypeptide(L)'
;SAKMSKSKKNVVDPVHIISAYGADTARWFVLSDSPPERDVEWTASGAEAAHRHLSRVWSLSEKIAQMDMAEAGKGDEDLLREMHKAIRDVTLGVESFGFNAAIAKL
;
A
#
# COMPACT_ATOMS: atom_id res chain seq x y z
N SER A 1 -2.87 12.88 -17.73
CA SER A 1 -1.48 12.72 -18.25
C SER A 1 -1.43 12.35 -19.73
N ALA A 2 -0.31 12.61 -20.38
CA ALA A 2 0.00 12.10 -21.71
C ALA A 2 0.57 10.68 -21.62
N LYS A 3 0.00 9.74 -22.40
CA LYS A 3 0.51 8.35 -22.54
C LYS A 3 2.04 8.30 -22.62
N MET A 4 2.67 7.49 -21.76
CA MET A 4 4.12 7.27 -21.76
C MET A 4 4.60 6.69 -23.10
N SER A 5 5.62 7.28 -23.70
CA SER A 5 6.27 6.76 -24.90
C SER A 5 7.72 7.23 -25.04
N LYS A 6 8.56 6.40 -25.68
CA LYS A 6 9.95 6.79 -26.00
C LYS A 6 10.02 8.07 -26.83
N SER A 7 9.10 8.24 -27.78
CA SER A 7 9.02 9.44 -28.63
C SER A 7 8.72 10.72 -27.86
N LYS A 8 7.98 10.63 -26.75
CA LYS A 8 7.64 11.78 -25.89
C LYS A 8 8.67 12.03 -24.79
N LYS A 9 9.71 11.19 -24.67
CA LYS A 9 10.76 11.28 -23.64
C LYS A 9 10.21 11.38 -22.21
N ASN A 10 9.05 10.77 -21.95
CA ASN A 10 8.35 10.80 -20.66
C ASN A 10 8.21 9.41 -20.03
N VAL A 11 9.06 8.45 -20.44
CA VAL A 11 9.11 7.13 -19.84
C VAL A 11 9.75 7.25 -18.46
N VAL A 12 9.04 6.81 -17.42
CA VAL A 12 9.60 6.67 -16.08
C VAL A 12 10.21 5.28 -15.96
N ASP A 13 11.48 5.22 -15.56
CA ASP A 13 12.15 3.96 -15.28
C ASP A 13 11.81 3.47 -13.86
N PRO A 14 11.07 2.35 -13.72
CA PRO A 14 10.72 1.81 -12.41
C PRO A 14 11.97 1.36 -11.61
N VAL A 15 13.10 1.07 -12.26
CA VAL A 15 14.35 0.66 -11.60
C VAL A 15 14.85 1.74 -10.64
N HIS A 16 14.65 3.02 -10.95
CA HIS A 16 15.06 4.11 -10.07
C HIS A 16 14.26 4.12 -8.76
N ILE A 17 12.94 3.92 -8.83
CA ILE A 17 12.08 3.84 -7.64
C ILE A 17 12.42 2.60 -6.82
N ILE A 18 12.62 1.46 -7.49
CA ILE A 18 12.99 0.21 -6.82
C ILE A 18 14.33 0.37 -6.09
N SER A 19 15.32 1.00 -6.73
CA SER A 19 16.65 1.21 -6.13
C SER A 19 16.61 2.19 -4.95
N ALA A 20 15.76 3.22 -5.01
CA ALA A 20 15.66 4.23 -3.96
C ALA A 20 14.78 3.80 -2.79
N TYR A 21 13.68 3.07 -3.04
CA TYR A 21 12.63 2.82 -2.05
C TYR A 21 12.24 1.33 -1.89
N GLY A 22 12.79 0.44 -2.70
CA GLY A 22 12.48 -0.99 -2.69
C GLY A 22 11.32 -1.38 -3.60
N ALA A 23 11.23 -2.69 -3.89
CA ALA A 23 10.23 -3.25 -4.79
C ALA A 23 8.80 -3.11 -4.25
N ASP A 24 8.60 -3.28 -2.94
CA ASP A 24 7.27 -3.20 -2.32
C ASP A 24 6.69 -1.78 -2.39
N THR A 25 7.53 -0.75 -2.22
CA THR A 25 7.11 0.65 -2.43
C THR A 25 6.57 0.84 -3.85
N ALA A 26 7.31 0.35 -4.86
CA ALA A 26 6.89 0.49 -6.26
C ALA A 26 5.57 -0.24 -6.54
N ARG A 27 5.41 -1.46 -6.03
CA ARG A 27 4.18 -2.26 -6.20
C ARG A 27 3.00 -1.64 -5.47
N TRP A 28 3.19 -1.21 -4.23
CA TRP A 28 2.16 -0.58 -3.42
C TRP A 28 1.67 0.71 -4.07
N PHE A 29 2.59 1.56 -4.52
CA PHE A 29 2.27 2.79 -5.23
C PHE A 29 1.34 2.52 -6.43
N VAL A 30 1.73 1.60 -7.32
CA VAL A 30 0.94 1.24 -8.51
C VAL A 30 -0.46 0.73 -8.15
N LEU A 31 -0.56 -0.11 -7.12
CA LEU A 31 -1.83 -0.72 -6.74
C LEU A 31 -2.75 0.21 -5.94
N SER A 32 -2.20 1.20 -5.26
CA SER A 32 -2.96 2.09 -4.35
C SER A 32 -3.57 3.32 -5.04
N ASP A 33 -2.94 3.83 -6.09
CA ASP A 33 -3.22 5.18 -6.61
C ASP A 33 -4.48 5.23 -7.49
N SER A 34 -4.69 4.22 -8.34
CA SER A 34 -5.79 4.21 -9.29
C SER A 34 -6.45 2.84 -9.40
N PRO A 35 -7.76 2.80 -9.71
CA PRO A 35 -8.43 1.57 -10.11
C PRO A 35 -7.67 0.87 -11.26
N PRO A 36 -7.68 -0.47 -11.33
CA PRO A 36 -6.91 -1.22 -12.33
C PRO A 36 -7.27 -0.86 -13.78
N GLU A 37 -8.47 -0.34 -14.02
CA GLU A 37 -8.95 0.09 -15.33
C GLU A 37 -8.50 1.50 -15.74
N ARG A 38 -7.81 2.24 -14.87
CA ARG A 38 -7.35 3.61 -15.12
C ARG A 38 -5.83 3.67 -15.26
N ASP A 39 -5.36 4.58 -16.12
CA ASP A 39 -3.95 4.88 -16.25
C ASP A 39 -3.40 5.46 -14.93
N VAL A 40 -2.32 4.87 -14.41
CA VAL A 40 -1.58 5.39 -13.25
C VAL A 40 -0.56 6.42 -13.71
N GLU A 41 -0.56 7.59 -13.08
CA GLU A 41 0.49 8.59 -13.27
C GLU A 41 1.65 8.33 -12.31
N TRP A 42 2.81 7.97 -12.87
CA TRP A 42 4.01 7.73 -12.07
C TRP A 42 4.57 9.05 -11.54
N THR A 43 4.45 9.28 -10.23
CA THR A 43 4.95 10.48 -9.55
C THR A 43 5.93 10.12 -8.44
N ALA A 44 6.99 10.92 -8.28
CA ALA A 44 7.95 10.72 -7.20
C ALA A 44 7.28 10.89 -5.82
N SER A 45 6.35 11.84 -5.70
CA SER A 45 5.56 12.05 -4.48
C SER A 45 4.66 10.88 -4.13
N GLY A 46 4.09 10.19 -5.12
CA GLY A 46 3.29 8.98 -4.91
C GLY A 46 4.14 7.82 -4.37
N ALA A 47 5.31 7.59 -4.96
CA ALA A 47 6.27 6.60 -4.47
C ALA A 47 6.74 6.91 -3.04
N GLU A 48 7.04 8.17 -2.75
CA GLU A 48 7.45 8.61 -1.41
C GLU A 48 6.33 8.40 -0.37
N ALA A 49 5.08 8.67 -0.73
CA ALA A 49 3.93 8.44 0.14
C ALA A 49 3.75 6.95 0.47
N ALA A 50 3.87 6.08 -0.53
CA ALA A 50 3.84 4.62 -0.34
C ALA A 50 4.98 4.16 0.58
N HIS A 51 6.20 4.68 0.38
CA HIS A 51 7.35 4.36 1.22
C HIS A 51 7.13 4.75 2.69
N ARG A 52 6.61 5.96 2.93
CA ARG A 52 6.27 6.43 4.28
C ARG A 52 5.19 5.57 4.93
N HIS A 53 4.17 5.16 4.16
CA HIS A 53 3.13 4.26 4.67
C HIS A 53 3.75 2.93 5.12
N LEU A 54 4.50 2.26 4.24
CA LEU A 54 5.14 0.97 4.56
C LEU A 54 6.12 1.07 5.74
N SER A 55 6.88 2.16 5.83
CA SER A 55 7.79 2.40 6.96
C SER A 55 7.04 2.55 8.29
N ARG A 56 5.85 3.16 8.30
CA ARG A 56 5.00 3.23 9.51
C ARG A 56 4.48 1.85 9.90
N VAL A 57 4.05 1.03 8.93
CA VAL A 57 3.60 -0.35 9.20
C VAL A 57 4.74 -1.17 9.78
N TRP A 58 5.94 -1.09 9.19
CA TRP A 58 7.14 -1.75 9.72
C TRP A 58 7.44 -1.34 11.16
N SER A 59 7.48 -0.02 11.41
CA SER A 59 7.77 0.53 12.75
C SER A 59 6.72 0.11 13.78
N LEU A 60 5.44 -0.02 13.38
CA LEU A 60 4.38 -0.50 14.24
C LEU A 60 4.57 -1.98 14.58
N SER A 61 4.88 -2.82 13.59
CA SER A 61 5.15 -4.24 13.78
C SER A 61 6.34 -4.48 14.71
N GLU A 62 7.43 -3.71 14.57
CA GLU A 62 8.58 -3.79 15.47
C GLU A 62 8.21 -3.45 16.91
N LYS A 63 7.39 -2.42 17.12
CA LYS A 63 6.88 -2.07 18.46
C LYS A 63 6.06 -3.19 19.04
N ILE A 64 5.11 -3.74 18.29
CA ILE A 64 4.25 -4.85 18.72
C ILE A 64 5.08 -6.08 19.08
N ALA A 65 6.10 -6.40 18.28
CA ALA A 65 6.98 -7.55 18.53
C ALA A 65 7.78 -7.43 19.84
N GLN A 66 7.92 -6.23 20.39
CA GLN A 66 8.59 -5.97 21.68
C GLN A 66 7.61 -5.88 22.86
N MET A 67 6.29 -5.92 22.62
CA MET A 67 5.29 -5.84 23.68
C MET A 67 5.16 -7.17 24.43
N ASP A 68 4.91 -7.08 25.73
CA ASP A 68 4.53 -8.25 26.53
C ASP A 68 3.07 -8.62 26.23
N MET A 69 2.85 -9.85 25.79
CA MET A 69 1.54 -10.36 25.36
C MET A 69 0.68 -10.84 26.55
N ALA A 70 1.18 -10.73 27.78
CA ALA A 70 0.49 -11.18 28.98
C ALA A 70 -0.66 -10.27 29.43
N GLU A 71 -0.73 -9.01 28.98
CA GLU A 71 -1.77 -8.07 29.36
C GLU A 71 -2.79 -7.85 28.22
N ALA A 72 -4.08 -8.00 28.55
CA ALA A 72 -5.17 -7.66 27.64
C ALA A 72 -5.24 -6.14 27.43
N GLY A 73 -5.31 -5.71 26.18
CA GLY A 73 -5.46 -4.32 25.81
C GLY A 73 -6.88 -3.82 26.08
N LYS A 74 -7.04 -2.50 26.23
CA LYS A 74 -8.37 -1.91 26.20
C LYS A 74 -8.83 -1.81 24.75
N GLY A 75 -9.95 -2.45 24.42
CA GLY A 75 -10.56 -2.39 23.08
C GLY A 75 -10.26 -3.60 22.18
N ASP A 76 -9.74 -4.70 22.74
CA ASP A 76 -9.38 -5.91 21.96
C ASP A 76 -10.57 -6.47 21.16
N GLU A 77 -11.79 -6.47 21.70
CA GLU A 77 -12.98 -6.92 20.97
C GLU A 77 -13.34 -6.01 19.79
N ASP A 78 -13.19 -4.70 19.96
CA ASP A 78 -13.45 -3.73 18.89
C ASP A 78 -12.40 -3.86 17.79
N LEU A 79 -11.11 -4.02 18.17
CA LEU A 79 -10.02 -4.26 17.24
C LEU A 79 -10.22 -5.59 16.47
N LEU A 80 -10.62 -6.65 17.16
CA LEU A 80 -10.90 -7.95 16.54
C LEU A 80 -12.06 -7.84 15.53
N ARG A 81 -13.10 -7.06 15.85
CA ARG A 81 -14.21 -6.80 14.94
C ARG A 81 -13.76 -6.05 13.69
N GLU A 82 -12.95 -5.00 13.84
CA GLU A 82 -12.39 -4.27 12.69
C GLU A 82 -11.43 -5.15 11.87
N MET A 83 -10.65 -6.01 12.51
CA MET A 83 -9.80 -6.99 11.82
C MET A 83 -10.63 -7.93 10.93
N HIS A 84 -11.74 -8.48 11.43
CA HIS A 84 -12.62 -9.33 10.62
C HIS A 84 -13.26 -8.58 9.45
N LYS A 85 -13.67 -7.32 9.66
CA LYS A 85 -14.18 -6.46 8.56
C LYS A 85 -13.10 -6.22 7.50
N ALA A 86 -11.88 -5.89 7.93
CA ALA A 86 -10.75 -5.67 7.03
C ALA A 86 -10.42 -6.95 6.22
N ILE A 87 -10.35 -8.12 6.87
CA ILE A 87 -10.13 -9.41 6.20
C ILE A 87 -11.17 -9.61 5.09
N ARG A 88 -12.46 -9.43 5.40
CA ARG A 88 -13.54 -9.59 4.41
C ARG A 88 -13.40 -8.58 3.26
N ASP A 89 -13.26 -7.30 3.57
CA ASP A 89 -13.27 -6.23 2.57
C ASP A 89 -12.03 -6.32 1.65
N VAL A 90 -10.86 -6.65 2.20
CA VAL A 90 -9.63 -6.88 1.42
C VAL A 90 -9.76 -8.13 0.56
N THR A 91 -10.31 -9.23 1.09
CA THR A 91 -10.52 -10.46 0.31
C THR A 91 -11.39 -10.20 -0.91
N LEU A 92 -12.55 -9.55 -0.72
CA LEU A 92 -13.45 -9.19 -1.82
C LEU A 92 -12.80 -8.21 -2.81
N GLY A 93 -12.02 -7.25 -2.31
CA GLY A 93 -11.28 -6.32 -3.14
C GLY A 93 -10.24 -7.02 -4.02
N VAL A 94 -9.51 -8.01 -3.50
CA VAL A 94 -8.55 -8.80 -4.27
C VAL A 94 -9.24 -9.67 -5.32
N GLU A 95 -10.32 -10.36 -4.97
CA GLU A 95 -11.08 -11.23 -5.89
C GLU A 95 -11.70 -10.45 -7.06
N SER A 96 -12.14 -9.21 -6.79
CA SER A 96 -12.72 -8.31 -7.80
C SER A 96 -11.68 -7.48 -8.55
N PHE A 97 -10.38 -7.69 -8.30
CA PHE A 97 -9.27 -6.86 -8.80
C PHE A 97 -9.32 -5.38 -8.37
N GLY A 98 -10.20 -5.00 -7.45
CA GLY A 98 -10.30 -3.65 -6.85
C GLY A 98 -9.19 -3.36 -5.84
N PHE A 99 -7.92 -3.49 -6.24
CA PHE A 99 -6.76 -3.40 -5.35
C PHE A 99 -6.62 -2.06 -4.64
N ASN A 100 -6.89 -0.96 -5.33
CA ASN A 100 -6.83 0.38 -4.75
C ASN A 100 -7.85 0.55 -3.62
N ALA A 101 -9.08 0.04 -3.83
CA ALA A 101 -10.12 0.04 -2.81
C ALA A 101 -9.76 -0.90 -1.65
N ALA A 102 -9.18 -2.07 -1.93
CA ALA A 102 -8.70 -3.01 -0.92
C ALA A 102 -7.61 -2.39 -0.04
N ILE A 103 -6.62 -1.75 -0.66
CA ILE A 103 -5.52 -1.07 0.03
C ILE A 103 -6.05 0.08 0.88
N ALA A 104 -7.05 0.83 0.42
CA ALA A 104 -7.65 1.92 1.18
C ALA A 104 -8.40 1.45 2.45
N LYS A 105 -8.63 0.15 2.62
CA LYS A 105 -9.21 -0.45 3.84
C LYS A 105 -8.15 -0.85 4.88
N LEU A 106 -6.86 -0.78 4.54
CA LEU A 106 -5.72 -1.02 5.41
C LEU A 106 -5.20 0.28 6.02
#